data_AF-A0A330L8F6-F1
#
_entry.id   AF-A0A330L8F6-F1
#
_cell.length_a   1.000
_cell.length_b   1.000
_cell.length_c   1.000
_cell.angle_alpha   90.00
_cell.angle_beta   90.00
_cell.angle_gamma   90.00
#
_symmetry.space_group_name_H-M   'P 1'
#
loop_
_entity.id
_entity.type
_entity.pdbx_description
1 polymer ?
#
loop_
_entity_poly.entity_id
_entity_poly.type
_entity_poly.pdbx_seq_one_letter_code
_entity_poly.pdbx_strand_id
1 'polypeptide(L)'
;MKSAVLWIIPIVVSGCASWTSPLPLNQPFFHVDSAESKLYQTLAKKQDAIVQKCNETTSCDHAYFTRGLLGLYESREVAEKYFGKVLAVAPKSQLAASSKAWLKLLQDSNGSKDPSWVQAVLTAPAVADANSSLNHATDRLVRDLLDREVIMQQLRGMKEADAQAIEALQRQIADQERKIEILTSKKDKDGLKTASEQGSVQTFQKQVIERDKKIEELSSQLEALKRIDQEMREKVRPIRPPSANAPVPATEPAPAQ
;
A
#
# COMPACT_ATOMS: atom_id res chain seq x y z
N MET A 1 -27.74 -79.21 -52.20
CA MET A 1 -27.96 -77.84 -51.65
C MET A 1 -26.82 -77.53 -50.68
N LYS A 2 -26.35 -76.29 -50.56
CA LYS A 2 -25.33 -75.86 -49.59
C LYS A 2 -25.84 -74.61 -48.88
N SER A 3 -26.15 -74.70 -47.59
CA SER A 3 -26.66 -73.57 -46.82
C SER A 3 -25.52 -72.63 -46.44
N ALA A 4 -25.56 -71.38 -46.90
CA ALA A 4 -24.64 -70.33 -46.46
C ALA A 4 -25.09 -69.84 -45.06
N VAL A 5 -24.26 -70.10 -44.04
CA VAL A 5 -24.47 -69.56 -42.70
C VAL A 5 -23.94 -68.13 -42.65
N LEU A 6 -24.85 -67.16 -42.65
CA LEU A 6 -24.53 -65.75 -42.72
C LEU A 6 -24.17 -65.22 -41.32
N TRP A 7 -22.87 -65.14 -41.03
CA TRP A 7 -22.35 -64.60 -39.75
C TRP A 7 -22.60 -63.09 -39.65
N ILE A 8 -23.62 -62.71 -38.89
CA ILE A 8 -23.84 -61.32 -38.48
C ILE A 8 -22.87 -61.01 -37.33
N ILE A 9 -21.80 -60.28 -37.62
CA ILE A 9 -20.85 -59.81 -36.61
C ILE A 9 -21.52 -58.66 -35.85
N PRO A 10 -21.70 -58.75 -34.50
CA PRO A 10 -22.17 -57.62 -33.72
C PRO A 10 -21.06 -56.57 -33.64
N ILE A 11 -21.31 -55.38 -34.22
CA ILE A 11 -20.40 -54.24 -34.08
C ILE A 11 -20.55 -53.70 -32.65
N VAL A 12 -19.66 -54.16 -31.75
CA VAL A 12 -19.56 -53.63 -30.39
C VAL A 12 -18.91 -52.25 -30.47
N VAL A 13 -19.75 -51.21 -30.63
CA VAL A 13 -19.32 -49.82 -30.50
C VAL A 13 -19.02 -49.56 -29.02
N SER A 14 -17.79 -49.87 -28.61
CA SER A 14 -17.25 -49.56 -27.29
C SER A 14 -17.00 -48.05 -27.15
N GLY A 15 -18.07 -47.27 -27.17
CA GLY A 15 -18.01 -45.86 -26.82
C GLY A 15 -17.59 -45.70 -25.36
N CYS A 16 -16.49 -45.00 -25.12
CA CYS A 16 -16.06 -44.63 -23.77
C CYS A 16 -17.08 -43.66 -23.18
N ALA A 17 -18.08 -44.20 -22.47
CA ALA A 17 -18.97 -43.42 -21.63
C ALA A 17 -18.15 -42.86 -20.46
N SER A 18 -17.61 -41.65 -20.64
CA SER A 18 -16.95 -40.89 -19.59
C SER A 18 -17.98 -40.50 -18.53
N TRP A 19 -18.26 -41.42 -17.59
CA TRP A 19 -18.93 -41.08 -16.35
C TRP A 19 -18.11 -40.00 -15.66
N THR A 20 -18.65 -38.78 -15.65
CA THR A 20 -18.11 -37.65 -14.90
C THR A 20 -18.36 -37.88 -13.42
N SER A 21 -17.50 -38.67 -12.78
CA SER A 21 -17.44 -38.77 -11.32
C SER A 21 -17.44 -37.36 -10.71
N PRO A 22 -18.17 -37.12 -9.60
CA PRO A 22 -18.16 -35.82 -8.95
C PRO A 22 -16.71 -35.42 -8.63
N LEU A 23 -16.35 -34.19 -9.01
CA LEU A 23 -14.99 -33.67 -8.90
C LEU A 23 -14.52 -33.81 -7.44
N PRO A 24 -13.38 -34.49 -7.18
CA PRO A 24 -12.95 -34.74 -5.81
C PRO A 24 -12.67 -33.41 -5.13
N LEU A 25 -13.43 -33.15 -4.06
CA LEU A 25 -13.48 -31.89 -3.32
C LEU A 25 -12.07 -31.29 -3.07
N ASN A 26 -11.13 -32.15 -2.64
CA ASN A 26 -9.71 -31.87 -2.38
C ASN A 26 -8.86 -31.56 -3.65
N GLN A 27 -9.43 -30.86 -4.63
CA GLN A 27 -8.73 -30.22 -5.74
C GLN A 27 -8.96 -28.70 -5.69
N PRO A 28 -8.00 -27.88 -6.17
CA PRO A 28 -8.19 -26.44 -6.28
C PRO A 28 -9.26 -26.13 -7.35
N PHE A 29 -9.89 -24.96 -7.23
CA PHE A 29 -10.85 -24.47 -8.22
C PHE A 29 -10.16 -23.92 -9.48
N PHE A 30 -8.98 -23.30 -9.30
CA PHE A 30 -8.12 -22.86 -10.40
C PHE A 30 -6.81 -23.66 -10.44
N HIS A 31 -6.36 -24.01 -11.65
CA HIS A 31 -5.01 -24.50 -11.83
C HIS A 31 -4.01 -23.34 -11.70
N VAL A 32 -2.85 -23.65 -11.10
CA VAL A 32 -1.81 -22.67 -10.76
C VAL A 32 -0.45 -23.32 -10.96
N ASP A 33 0.51 -22.60 -11.52
CA ASP A 33 1.83 -23.17 -11.82
C ASP A 33 2.66 -23.40 -10.54
N SER A 34 3.63 -24.32 -10.60
CA SER A 34 4.48 -24.68 -9.45
C SER A 34 5.26 -23.51 -8.84
N ALA A 35 5.55 -22.46 -9.63
CA ALA A 35 6.11 -21.21 -9.15
C ALA A 35 5.07 -20.36 -8.39
N GLU A 36 3.88 -20.20 -8.96
CA GLU A 36 2.77 -19.41 -8.40
C GLU A 36 2.19 -20.05 -7.13
N SER A 37 2.11 -21.39 -7.07
CA SER A 37 1.62 -22.13 -5.91
C SER A 37 2.39 -21.76 -4.64
N LYS A 38 3.71 -21.53 -4.75
CA LYS A 38 4.55 -21.09 -3.62
C LYS A 38 4.24 -19.66 -3.19
N LEU A 39 3.89 -18.78 -4.13
CA LEU A 39 3.45 -17.41 -3.85
C LEU A 39 2.09 -17.43 -3.12
N TYR A 40 1.10 -18.15 -3.64
CA TYR A 40 -0.22 -18.25 -3.01
C TYR A 40 -0.19 -18.95 -1.64
N GLN A 41 0.60 -20.01 -1.46
CA GLN A 41 0.83 -20.61 -0.12
C GLN A 41 1.51 -19.64 0.85
N THR A 42 2.39 -18.75 0.36
CA THR A 42 3.05 -17.74 1.20
C THR A 42 2.08 -16.63 1.60
N LEU A 43 1.19 -16.21 0.70
CA LEU A 43 0.07 -15.32 1.01
C LEU A 43 -0.91 -15.98 1.99
N ALA A 44 -1.26 -17.25 1.79
CA ALA A 44 -2.16 -18.00 2.68
C ALA A 44 -1.61 -18.08 4.11
N LYS A 45 -0.32 -18.37 4.29
CA LYS A 45 0.34 -18.37 5.61
C LYS A 45 0.35 -17.00 6.29
N LYS A 46 0.57 -15.91 5.53
CA LYS A 46 0.40 -14.54 6.05
C LYS A 46 -1.06 -14.29 6.46
N GLN A 47 -2.00 -14.71 5.64
CA GLN A 47 -3.43 -14.52 5.84
C GLN A 47 -3.97 -15.29 7.05
N ASP A 48 -3.53 -16.53 7.27
CA ASP A 48 -3.88 -17.32 8.45
C ASP A 48 -3.38 -16.65 9.75
N ALA A 49 -2.20 -16.01 9.73
CA ALA A 49 -1.70 -15.23 10.87
C ALA A 49 -2.48 -13.92 11.13
N ILE A 50 -3.03 -13.28 10.07
CA ILE A 50 -3.94 -12.14 10.21
C ILE A 50 -5.28 -12.61 10.79
N VAL A 51 -5.81 -13.72 10.26
CA VAL A 51 -7.04 -14.38 10.74
C VAL A 51 -6.94 -14.78 12.22
N GLN A 52 -5.79 -15.28 12.69
CA GLN A 52 -5.59 -15.64 14.10
C GLN A 52 -5.60 -14.44 15.06
N LYS A 53 -5.17 -13.26 14.59
CA LYS A 53 -5.20 -12.01 15.40
C LYS A 53 -6.57 -11.34 15.40
N CYS A 54 -7.52 -11.85 14.63
CA CYS A 54 -8.74 -11.14 14.30
C CYS A 54 -9.82 -11.38 15.37
N ASN A 55 -9.97 -10.42 16.28
CA ASN A 55 -10.90 -10.45 17.40
C ASN A 55 -12.18 -9.65 17.13
N GLU A 56 -13.14 -9.72 18.06
CA GLU A 56 -14.50 -9.15 17.94
C GLU A 56 -14.54 -7.62 17.68
N THR A 57 -13.49 -6.88 18.03
CA THR A 57 -13.42 -5.42 17.84
C THR A 57 -13.06 -4.98 16.42
N THR A 58 -12.72 -5.90 15.51
CA THR A 58 -12.25 -5.57 14.15
C THR A 58 -12.99 -6.38 13.09
N SER A 59 -13.36 -5.80 11.94
CA SER A 59 -14.09 -6.57 10.92
C SER A 59 -13.19 -7.60 10.21
N CYS A 60 -13.39 -8.87 10.57
CA CYS A 60 -12.64 -10.02 10.05
C CYS A 60 -13.16 -10.53 8.70
N ASP A 61 -14.18 -9.90 8.14
CA ASP A 61 -14.82 -10.30 6.90
C ASP A 61 -13.86 -10.20 5.70
N HIS A 62 -13.11 -9.11 5.59
CA HIS A 62 -11.99 -8.99 4.65
C HIS A 62 -10.94 -10.10 4.85
N ALA A 63 -10.55 -10.37 6.10
CA ALA A 63 -9.51 -11.35 6.41
C ALA A 63 -9.92 -12.78 6.02
N TYR A 64 -11.19 -13.15 6.25
CA TYR A 64 -11.74 -14.43 5.81
C TYR A 64 -12.04 -14.48 4.31
N PHE A 65 -12.48 -13.38 3.69
CA PHE A 65 -12.75 -13.31 2.26
C PHE A 65 -11.48 -13.52 1.44
N THR A 66 -10.39 -12.83 1.80
CA THR A 66 -9.06 -13.02 1.20
C THR A 66 -8.60 -14.47 1.34
N ARG A 67 -8.80 -15.07 2.52
CA ARG A 67 -8.40 -16.46 2.77
C ARG A 67 -9.22 -17.49 1.98
N GLY A 68 -10.48 -17.18 1.70
CA GLY A 68 -11.35 -17.97 0.81
C GLY A 68 -10.93 -17.86 -0.66
N LEU A 69 -10.60 -16.65 -1.15
CA LEU A 69 -10.03 -16.45 -2.49
C LEU A 69 -8.70 -17.20 -2.67
N LEU A 70 -7.80 -17.14 -1.68
CA LEU A 70 -6.57 -17.95 -1.68
C LEU A 70 -6.86 -19.46 -1.64
N GLY A 71 -7.94 -19.86 -0.94
CA GLY A 71 -8.42 -21.24 -0.91
C GLY A 71 -8.78 -21.80 -2.30
N LEU A 72 -9.21 -20.96 -3.25
CA LEU A 72 -9.51 -21.38 -4.63
C LEU A 72 -8.29 -21.97 -5.37
N TYR A 73 -7.07 -21.67 -4.89
CA TYR A 73 -5.80 -22.21 -5.40
C TYR A 73 -5.21 -23.32 -4.50
N GLU A 74 -5.88 -23.67 -3.39
CA GLU A 74 -5.48 -24.73 -2.45
C GLU A 74 -6.41 -25.94 -2.54
N SER A 75 -7.67 -25.79 -2.09
CA SER A 75 -8.74 -26.79 -2.28
C SER A 75 -10.12 -26.16 -2.11
N ARG A 76 -11.15 -26.81 -2.67
CA ARG A 76 -12.56 -26.37 -2.57
C ARG A 76 -13.02 -26.21 -1.12
N GLU A 77 -12.69 -27.16 -0.24
CA GLU A 77 -13.01 -27.11 1.20
C GLU A 77 -12.47 -25.85 1.86
N VAL A 78 -11.25 -25.44 1.51
CA VAL A 78 -10.61 -24.28 2.11
C VAL A 78 -11.32 -23.01 1.66
N ALA A 79 -11.66 -22.91 0.38
CA ALA A 79 -12.48 -21.81 -0.15
C ALA A 79 -13.86 -21.75 0.53
N GLU A 80 -14.61 -22.87 0.53
CA GLU A 80 -15.94 -22.95 1.12
C GLU A 80 -15.93 -22.63 2.63
N LYS A 81 -15.02 -23.23 3.38
CA LYS A 81 -14.84 -23.00 4.83
C LYS A 81 -14.61 -21.53 5.15
N TYR A 82 -13.78 -20.84 4.36
CA TYR A 82 -13.45 -19.44 4.63
C TYR A 82 -14.49 -18.45 4.11
N PHE A 83 -15.14 -18.71 2.96
CA PHE A 83 -16.31 -17.95 2.54
C PHE A 83 -17.50 -18.13 3.51
N GLY A 84 -17.68 -19.32 4.10
CA GLY A 84 -18.64 -19.57 5.17
C GLY A 84 -18.38 -18.70 6.41
N LYS A 85 -17.11 -18.49 6.80
CA LYS A 85 -16.76 -17.58 7.91
C LYS A 85 -17.09 -16.11 7.63
N VAL A 86 -16.98 -15.64 6.38
CA VAL A 86 -17.46 -14.30 6.00
C VAL A 86 -18.94 -14.15 6.30
N LEU A 87 -19.74 -15.17 5.98
CA LEU A 87 -21.19 -15.16 6.24
C LEU A 87 -21.52 -15.23 7.73
N ALA A 88 -20.72 -15.94 8.53
CA ALA A 88 -20.91 -16.05 9.98
C ALA A 88 -20.60 -14.73 10.70
N VAL A 89 -19.53 -14.03 10.32
CA VAL A 89 -19.06 -12.82 11.02
C VAL A 89 -19.67 -11.52 10.48
N ALA A 90 -19.96 -11.44 9.18
CA ALA A 90 -20.53 -10.23 8.57
C ALA A 90 -21.63 -10.55 7.54
N PRO A 91 -22.74 -11.21 7.92
CA PRO A 91 -23.79 -11.69 6.99
C PRO A 91 -24.45 -10.62 6.09
N LYS A 92 -24.25 -9.33 6.42
CA LYS A 92 -24.76 -8.15 5.73
C LYS A 92 -23.71 -7.35 4.95
N SER A 93 -22.41 -7.70 4.98
CA SER A 93 -21.39 -6.94 4.23
C SER A 93 -21.43 -7.25 2.72
N GLN A 94 -20.84 -6.37 1.92
CA GLN A 94 -20.72 -6.59 0.46
C GLN A 94 -19.97 -7.90 0.16
N LEU A 95 -18.96 -8.23 0.97
CA LEU A 95 -18.20 -9.48 0.84
C LEU A 95 -19.09 -10.70 1.07
N ALA A 96 -20.07 -10.64 1.96
CA ALA A 96 -21.02 -11.72 2.19
C ALA A 96 -21.97 -11.97 1.00
N ALA A 97 -22.18 -11.00 0.10
CA ALA A 97 -22.87 -11.25 -1.17
C ALA A 97 -21.97 -12.05 -2.12
N SER A 98 -20.72 -11.63 -2.29
CA SER A 98 -19.71 -12.33 -3.10
C SER A 98 -19.43 -13.75 -2.58
N SER A 99 -19.31 -13.95 -1.27
CA SER A 99 -19.12 -15.26 -0.65
C SER A 99 -20.32 -16.20 -0.88
N LYS A 100 -21.56 -15.70 -0.91
CA LYS A 100 -22.74 -16.50 -1.29
C LYS A 100 -22.70 -16.94 -2.76
N ALA A 101 -22.18 -16.08 -3.66
CA ALA A 101 -22.00 -16.44 -5.07
C ALA A 101 -20.91 -17.52 -5.24
N TRP A 102 -19.76 -17.35 -4.58
CA TRP A 102 -18.69 -18.36 -4.56
C TRP A 102 -19.17 -19.69 -3.99
N LEU A 103 -19.85 -19.70 -2.84
CA LEU A 103 -20.36 -20.94 -2.23
C LEU A 103 -21.31 -21.70 -3.16
N LYS A 104 -22.19 -21.01 -3.92
CA LYS A 104 -23.01 -21.66 -4.94
C LYS A 104 -22.16 -22.28 -6.04
N LEU A 105 -21.23 -21.52 -6.64
CA LEU A 105 -20.36 -22.01 -7.70
C LEU A 105 -19.48 -23.21 -7.26
N LEU A 106 -19.08 -23.24 -5.99
CA LEU A 106 -18.32 -24.34 -5.39
C LEU A 106 -19.22 -25.57 -5.13
N GLN A 107 -20.50 -25.38 -4.82
CA GLN A 107 -21.46 -26.47 -4.56
C GLN A 107 -22.11 -27.02 -5.84
N ASP A 108 -22.41 -26.18 -6.85
CA ASP A 108 -23.13 -26.57 -8.06
C ASP A 108 -22.34 -27.60 -8.89
N SER A 109 -21.01 -27.50 -8.95
CA SER A 109 -20.17 -28.51 -9.65
C SER A 109 -20.00 -29.82 -8.88
N ASN A 110 -20.64 -29.97 -7.72
CA ASN A 110 -20.70 -31.20 -6.92
C ASN A 110 -22.09 -31.88 -7.00
N GLY A 111 -23.03 -31.32 -7.78
CA GLY A 111 -24.44 -31.71 -7.77
C GLY A 111 -25.18 -31.53 -9.09
N SER A 112 -24.51 -31.77 -10.23
CA SER A 112 -25.14 -31.73 -11.56
C SER A 112 -26.37 -32.64 -11.61
N LYS A 113 -27.54 -32.05 -11.90
CA LYS A 113 -28.70 -32.79 -12.40
C LYS A 113 -28.52 -32.90 -13.91
N ASP A 114 -28.23 -34.11 -14.39
CA ASP A 114 -27.69 -34.32 -15.73
C ASP A 114 -28.51 -33.66 -16.84
N PRO A 115 -27.91 -32.76 -17.66
CA PRO A 115 -28.46 -32.48 -18.97
C PRO A 115 -28.40 -33.77 -19.79
N SER A 116 -29.45 -34.05 -20.57
CA SER A 116 -29.51 -35.25 -21.41
C SER A 116 -28.24 -35.39 -22.25
N TRP A 117 -27.61 -36.56 -22.22
CA TRP A 117 -26.23 -36.75 -22.72
C TRP A 117 -26.05 -36.32 -24.19
N VAL A 118 -27.10 -36.47 -25.03
CA VAL A 118 -27.10 -35.98 -26.41
C VAL A 118 -26.94 -34.46 -26.50
N GLN A 119 -27.56 -33.72 -25.60
CA GLN A 119 -27.50 -32.26 -25.53
C GLN A 119 -26.17 -31.79 -24.91
N ALA A 120 -25.63 -32.54 -23.94
CA ALA A 120 -24.26 -32.34 -23.48
C ALA A 120 -23.28 -32.49 -24.65
N VAL A 121 -23.30 -33.60 -25.39
CA VAL A 121 -22.41 -33.84 -26.55
C VAL A 121 -22.57 -32.79 -27.66
N LEU A 122 -23.80 -32.42 -28.04
CA LEU A 122 -24.05 -31.45 -29.11
C LEU A 122 -23.60 -30.03 -28.75
N THR A 123 -23.63 -29.65 -27.47
CA THR A 123 -23.18 -28.34 -27.00
C THR A 123 -21.70 -28.32 -26.58
N ALA A 124 -21.11 -29.50 -26.31
CA ALA A 124 -19.83 -29.63 -25.61
C ALA A 124 -18.67 -28.80 -26.21
N PRO A 125 -18.42 -28.74 -27.54
CA PRO A 125 -17.29 -27.98 -28.06
C PRO A 125 -17.44 -26.47 -27.80
N ALA A 126 -18.58 -25.89 -28.21
CA ALA A 126 -18.85 -24.46 -28.05
C ALA A 126 -18.94 -24.05 -26.56
N VAL A 127 -19.48 -24.93 -25.70
CA VAL A 127 -19.55 -24.71 -24.26
C VAL A 127 -18.20 -24.89 -23.59
N ALA A 128 -17.32 -25.79 -24.05
CA ALA A 128 -15.97 -25.95 -23.51
C ALA A 128 -15.08 -24.74 -23.81
N ASP A 129 -15.15 -24.18 -25.03
CA ASP A 129 -14.39 -22.98 -25.41
C ASP A 129 -14.93 -21.73 -24.69
N ALA A 130 -16.25 -21.60 -24.55
CA ALA A 130 -16.86 -20.53 -23.75
C ALA A 130 -16.53 -20.66 -22.26
N ASN A 131 -16.57 -21.87 -21.70
CA ASN A 131 -16.26 -22.11 -20.28
C ASN A 131 -14.77 -21.94 -19.98
N SER A 132 -13.86 -22.36 -20.87
CA SER A 132 -12.42 -22.19 -20.65
C SER A 132 -11.99 -20.72 -20.71
N SER A 133 -12.53 -19.95 -21.68
CA SER A 133 -12.31 -18.51 -21.75
C SER A 133 -12.94 -17.74 -20.57
N LEU A 134 -14.17 -18.11 -20.15
CA LEU A 134 -14.80 -17.56 -18.95
C LEU A 134 -14.02 -17.91 -17.67
N ASN A 135 -13.56 -19.15 -17.52
CA ASN A 135 -12.77 -19.58 -16.36
C ASN A 135 -11.43 -18.83 -16.31
N HIS A 136 -10.74 -18.63 -17.45
CA HIS A 136 -9.49 -17.87 -17.47
C HIS A 136 -9.70 -16.37 -17.19
N ALA A 137 -10.82 -15.79 -17.65
CA ALA A 137 -11.21 -14.43 -17.27
C ALA A 137 -11.54 -14.31 -15.77
N THR A 138 -12.23 -15.32 -15.20
CA THR A 138 -12.58 -15.38 -13.78
C THR A 138 -11.34 -15.55 -12.89
N ASP A 139 -10.38 -16.39 -13.30
CA ASP A 139 -9.08 -16.51 -12.63
C ASP A 139 -8.34 -15.16 -12.58
N ARG A 140 -8.19 -14.46 -13.73
CA ARG A 140 -7.57 -13.13 -13.76
C ARG A 140 -8.26 -12.15 -12.83
N LEU A 141 -9.60 -12.08 -12.84
CA LEU A 141 -10.37 -11.23 -11.94
C LEU A 141 -10.19 -11.60 -10.46
N VAL A 142 -9.98 -12.87 -10.12
CA VAL A 142 -9.66 -13.31 -8.75
C VAL A 142 -8.24 -12.93 -8.36
N ARG A 143 -7.27 -13.00 -9.27
CA ARG A 143 -5.88 -12.56 -9.05
C ARG A 143 -5.79 -11.04 -8.86
N ASP A 144 -6.47 -10.26 -9.69
CA ASP A 144 -6.57 -8.80 -9.59
C ASP A 144 -7.26 -8.38 -8.27
N LEU A 145 -8.31 -9.12 -7.87
CA LEU A 145 -9.01 -8.91 -6.60
C LEU A 145 -8.14 -9.27 -5.40
N LEU A 146 -7.33 -10.32 -5.48
CA LEU A 146 -6.37 -10.71 -4.44
C LEU A 146 -5.27 -9.68 -4.26
N ASP A 147 -4.67 -9.17 -5.34
CA ASP A 147 -3.65 -8.12 -5.27
C ASP A 147 -4.20 -6.84 -4.64
N ARG A 148 -5.37 -6.38 -5.11
CA ARG A 148 -6.09 -5.24 -4.53
C ARG A 148 -6.39 -5.44 -3.04
N GLU A 149 -6.81 -6.63 -2.63
CA GLU A 149 -7.14 -6.92 -1.23
C GLU A 149 -5.86 -6.98 -0.36
N VAL A 150 -4.75 -7.51 -0.86
CA VAL A 150 -3.44 -7.44 -0.19
C VAL A 150 -2.99 -5.99 0.01
N ILE A 151 -3.15 -5.13 -1.00
CA ILE A 151 -2.87 -3.68 -0.89
C ILE A 151 -3.78 -3.03 0.16
N MET A 152 -5.09 -3.33 0.16
CA MET A 152 -6.03 -2.78 1.16
C MET A 152 -5.71 -3.27 2.58
N GLN A 153 -5.21 -4.50 2.76
CA GLN A 153 -4.72 -4.97 4.04
C GLN A 153 -3.43 -4.25 4.49
N GLN A 154 -2.48 -4.02 3.57
CA GLN A 154 -1.26 -3.27 3.88
C GLN A 154 -1.59 -1.84 4.34
N LEU A 155 -2.49 -1.15 3.62
CA LEU A 155 -2.96 0.19 4.00
C LEU A 155 -3.67 0.19 5.36
N ARG A 156 -4.46 -0.85 5.67
CA ARG A 156 -5.08 -1.03 7.00
C ARG A 156 -4.03 -1.23 8.10
N GLY A 157 -2.99 -2.01 7.83
CA GLY A 157 -1.87 -2.23 8.77
C GLY A 157 -1.02 -0.98 9.01
N MET A 158 -0.80 -0.16 7.98
CA MET A 158 -0.14 1.15 8.13
C MET A 158 -1.00 2.08 9.00
N LYS A 159 -2.29 2.25 8.69
CA LYS A 159 -3.23 3.07 9.48
C LYS A 159 -3.27 2.66 10.96
N GLU A 160 -3.20 1.36 11.25
CA GLU A 160 -3.17 0.83 12.61
C GLU A 160 -1.86 1.20 13.34
N ALA A 161 -0.72 1.09 12.66
CA ALA A 161 0.56 1.54 13.21
C ALA A 161 0.62 3.07 13.41
N ASP A 162 0.03 3.85 12.49
CA ASP A 162 -0.08 5.31 12.60
C ASP A 162 -0.97 5.71 13.79
N ALA A 163 -2.08 5.01 14.03
CA ALA A 163 -2.95 5.24 15.17
C ALA A 163 -2.23 4.98 16.51
N GLN A 164 -1.52 3.86 16.62
CA GLN A 164 -0.68 3.53 17.78
C GLN A 164 0.46 4.56 17.95
N ALA A 165 1.04 5.01 16.85
CA ALA A 165 1.91 6.19 16.71
C ALA A 165 1.35 7.43 17.44
N ILE A 166 0.16 7.85 17.02
CA ILE A 166 -0.54 9.04 17.53
C ILE A 166 -0.87 8.90 19.02
N GLU A 167 -1.39 7.74 19.46
CA GLU A 167 -1.67 7.55 20.89
C GLU A 167 -0.40 7.59 21.75
N ALA A 168 0.72 7.05 21.28
CA ALA A 168 1.99 7.09 21.99
C ALA A 168 2.51 8.53 22.14
N LEU A 169 2.36 9.36 21.09
CA LEU A 169 2.69 10.78 21.14
C LEU A 169 1.74 11.56 22.07
N GLN A 170 0.44 11.28 22.04
CA GLN A 170 -0.54 11.89 22.96
C GLN A 170 -0.22 11.58 24.43
N ARG A 171 0.17 10.34 24.74
CA ARG A 171 0.64 9.95 26.08
C ARG A 171 1.89 10.73 26.50
N GLN A 172 2.88 10.88 25.60
CA GLN A 172 4.08 11.68 25.87
C GLN A 172 3.79 13.16 26.08
N ILE A 173 2.85 13.76 25.34
CA ILE A 173 2.42 15.15 25.53
C ILE A 173 1.78 15.30 26.92
N ALA A 174 0.83 14.44 27.28
CA ALA A 174 0.18 14.47 28.61
C ALA A 174 1.14 14.18 29.78
N ASP A 175 2.25 13.46 29.55
CA ASP A 175 3.34 13.31 30.53
C ASP A 175 4.23 14.56 30.60
N GLN A 176 4.49 15.24 29.48
CA GLN A 176 5.23 16.51 29.47
C GLN A 176 4.43 17.64 30.14
N GLU A 177 3.13 17.75 29.87
CA GLU A 177 2.25 18.74 30.51
C GLU A 177 2.24 18.59 32.04
N ARG A 178 2.02 17.37 32.55
CA ARG A 178 2.11 17.08 34.00
C ARG A 178 3.50 17.35 34.56
N LYS A 179 4.57 17.09 33.80
CA LYS A 179 5.94 17.42 34.22
C LYS A 179 6.17 18.94 34.29
N ILE A 180 5.60 19.71 33.36
CA ILE A 180 5.65 21.18 33.38
C ILE A 180 4.87 21.72 34.59
N GLU A 181 3.66 21.21 34.85
CA GLU A 181 2.83 21.58 36.01
C GLU A 181 3.54 21.31 37.36
N ILE A 182 4.25 20.18 37.47
CA ILE A 182 5.06 19.86 38.65
C ILE A 182 6.25 20.83 38.78
N LEU A 183 6.89 21.21 37.67
CA LEU A 183 8.04 22.12 37.67
C LEU A 183 7.65 23.58 37.98
N THR A 184 6.52 24.07 37.46
CA THR A 184 5.98 25.39 37.82
C THR A 184 5.55 25.41 39.28
N SER A 185 4.76 24.43 39.72
CA SER A 185 4.34 24.29 41.13
C SER A 185 5.51 24.18 42.11
N LYS A 186 6.67 23.64 41.67
CA LYS A 186 7.92 23.70 42.43
C LYS A 186 8.54 25.09 42.41
N LYS A 187 8.66 25.73 41.24
CA LYS A 187 9.25 27.08 41.11
C LYS A 187 8.50 28.14 41.92
N ASP A 188 7.19 27.98 42.09
CA ASP A 188 6.36 28.84 42.93
C ASP A 188 6.58 28.57 44.43
N LYS A 189 6.75 27.30 44.85
CA LYS A 189 7.06 26.93 46.24
C LYS A 189 8.51 27.24 46.64
N ASP A 190 9.45 27.07 45.73
CA ASP A 190 10.86 27.46 45.84
C ASP A 190 11.07 28.96 45.48
N GLY A 191 10.01 29.76 45.43
CA GLY A 191 9.99 31.17 45.03
C GLY A 191 10.87 32.12 45.84
N LEU A 192 11.50 31.64 46.92
CA LEU A 192 12.52 32.35 47.71
C LEU A 192 13.95 32.17 47.15
N LYS A 193 14.17 31.37 46.10
CA LYS A 193 15.49 31.12 45.47
C LYS A 193 15.59 31.43 43.97
N THR A 194 14.54 31.92 43.34
CA THR A 194 14.48 32.25 41.90
C THR A 194 15.38 33.44 41.48
N ALA A 195 15.89 34.22 42.45
CA ALA A 195 16.74 35.40 42.21
C ALA A 195 18.02 35.10 41.39
N SER A 196 18.57 33.87 41.49
CA SER A 196 19.81 33.51 40.76
C SER A 196 19.58 33.36 39.24
N GLU A 197 18.48 32.73 38.84
CA GLU A 197 18.10 32.62 37.42
C GLU A 197 17.60 33.96 36.85
N GLN A 198 16.86 34.74 37.63
CA GLN A 198 16.47 36.09 37.22
C GLN A 198 17.70 37.00 37.06
N GLY A 199 18.71 36.84 37.92
CA GLY A 199 20.00 37.51 37.81
C GLY A 199 20.74 37.17 36.51
N SER A 200 20.83 35.88 36.14
CA SER A 200 21.50 35.47 34.91
C SER A 200 20.74 35.88 33.65
N VAL A 201 19.41 35.80 33.64
CA VAL A 201 18.59 36.32 32.53
C VAL A 201 18.79 37.83 32.36
N GLN A 202 18.84 38.60 33.45
CA GLN A 202 19.10 40.04 33.39
C GLN A 202 20.52 40.38 32.95
N THR A 203 21.56 39.61 33.31
CA THR A 203 22.92 39.87 32.82
C THR A 203 23.07 39.52 31.33
N PHE A 204 22.47 38.43 30.86
CA PHE A 204 22.41 38.12 29.43
C PHE A 204 21.64 39.19 28.65
N GLN A 205 20.48 39.65 29.14
CA GLN A 205 19.72 40.70 28.47
C GLN A 205 20.49 42.05 28.42
N LYS A 206 21.24 42.39 29.47
CA LYS A 206 22.17 43.54 29.44
C LYS A 206 23.29 43.36 28.41
N GLN A 207 23.88 42.17 28.31
CA GLN A 207 24.90 41.88 27.29
C GLN A 207 24.35 41.95 25.86
N VAL A 208 23.10 41.52 25.62
CA VAL A 208 22.45 41.68 24.31
C VAL A 208 22.32 43.17 23.97
N ILE A 209 21.74 43.98 24.87
CA ILE A 209 21.58 45.44 24.68
C ILE A 209 22.94 46.14 24.47
N GLU A 210 23.99 45.74 25.20
CA GLU A 210 25.35 46.27 25.03
C GLU A 210 25.95 45.90 23.67
N ARG A 211 25.75 44.65 23.20
CA ARG A 211 26.20 44.21 21.88
C ARG A 211 25.43 44.90 20.75
N ASP A 212 24.12 45.06 20.88
CA ASP A 212 23.27 45.75 19.90
C ASP A 212 23.68 47.23 19.78
N LYS A 213 23.90 47.91 20.91
CA LYS A 213 24.46 49.27 20.92
C LYS A 213 25.83 49.34 20.22
N LYS A 214 26.69 48.34 20.43
CA LYS A 214 28.02 48.27 19.79
C LYS A 214 27.95 47.94 18.30
N ILE A 215 26.94 47.18 17.87
CA ILE A 215 26.63 46.96 16.44
C ILE A 215 26.19 48.27 15.80
N GLU A 216 25.31 49.04 16.45
CA GLU A 216 24.86 50.36 15.97
C GLU A 216 26.03 51.36 15.86
N GLU A 217 26.91 51.42 16.87
CA GLU A 217 28.09 52.29 16.83
C GLU A 217 29.07 51.92 15.71
N LEU A 218 29.34 50.61 15.50
CA LEU A 218 30.18 50.13 14.39
C LEU A 218 29.51 50.32 13.01
N SER A 219 28.18 50.23 12.95
CA SER A 219 27.38 50.53 11.75
C SER A 219 27.50 52.01 11.36
N SER A 220 27.34 52.90 12.33
CA SER A 220 27.51 54.36 12.16
C SER A 220 28.93 54.73 11.73
N GLN A 221 29.96 54.10 12.34
CA GLN A 221 31.35 54.26 11.91
C GLN A 221 31.58 53.77 10.47
N LEU A 222 30.98 52.65 10.07
CA LEU A 222 31.04 52.15 8.69
C LEU A 222 30.35 53.09 7.69
N GLU A 223 29.21 53.68 8.05
CA GLU A 223 28.53 54.66 7.19
C GLU A 223 29.37 55.94 7.04
N ALA A 224 29.96 56.44 8.13
CA ALA A 224 30.86 57.58 8.09
C ALA A 224 32.11 57.31 7.23
N LEU A 225 32.73 56.13 7.37
CA LEU A 225 33.87 55.73 6.53
C LEU A 225 33.48 55.62 5.05
N LYS A 226 32.29 55.10 4.76
CA LYS A 226 31.74 55.01 3.40
C LYS A 226 31.44 56.39 2.79
N ARG A 227 30.98 57.36 3.58
CA ARG A 227 30.83 58.76 3.12
C ARG A 227 32.19 59.39 2.81
N ILE A 228 33.21 59.14 3.64
CA ILE A 228 34.58 59.63 3.40
C ILE A 228 35.17 59.01 2.13
N ASP A 229 35.03 57.69 1.93
CA ASP A 229 35.49 57.03 0.70
C ASP A 229 34.75 57.57 -0.53
N GLN A 230 33.42 57.73 -0.47
CA GLN A 230 32.64 58.32 -1.55
C GLN A 230 33.06 59.76 -1.87
N GLU A 231 33.23 60.63 -0.86
CA GLU A 231 33.75 61.98 -1.05
C GLU A 231 35.15 61.99 -1.67
N MET A 232 36.04 61.10 -1.20
CA MET A 232 37.39 60.98 -1.73
C MET A 232 37.35 60.47 -3.18
N ARG A 233 36.44 59.56 -3.52
CA ARG A 233 36.23 59.00 -4.87
C ARG A 233 35.58 60.01 -5.82
N GLU A 234 34.77 60.94 -5.32
CA GLU A 234 34.26 62.08 -6.08
C GLU A 234 35.33 63.16 -6.32
N LYS A 235 36.18 63.42 -5.32
CA LYS A 235 37.36 64.30 -5.43
C LYS A 235 38.45 63.68 -6.33
N VAL A 236 38.57 62.35 -6.36
CA VAL A 236 39.45 61.59 -7.27
C VAL A 236 38.69 61.17 -8.54
N ARG A 237 38.03 62.14 -9.20
CA ARG A 237 37.78 62.04 -10.65
C ARG A 237 39.11 62.29 -11.39
N PRO A 238 39.60 61.35 -12.22
CA PRO A 238 40.88 61.54 -12.90
C PRO A 238 40.88 62.76 -13.82
N ILE A 239 41.91 63.61 -13.71
CA ILE A 239 42.23 64.60 -14.75
C ILE A 239 42.64 63.81 -15.99
N ARG A 240 41.83 63.90 -17.05
CA ARG A 240 42.09 63.24 -18.33
C ARG A 240 43.28 63.93 -19.03
N PRO A 241 44.44 63.27 -19.20
CA PRO A 241 45.50 63.83 -20.04
C PRO A 241 45.03 63.82 -21.51
N PRO A 242 45.35 64.86 -22.30
CA PRO A 242 45.10 64.84 -23.73
C PRO A 242 46.12 63.94 -24.42
N SER A 243 45.66 62.83 -24.98
CA SER A 243 46.39 62.09 -26.00
C SER A 243 45.48 61.97 -27.22
N ALA A 244 45.95 62.45 -28.36
CA ALA A 244 45.25 62.42 -29.63
C ALA A 244 45.81 61.31 -30.52
N ASN A 245 45.07 61.04 -31.59
CA ASN A 245 45.39 60.15 -32.72
C ASN A 245 45.09 58.66 -32.51
N ALA A 246 44.53 58.11 -33.58
CA ALA A 246 44.04 56.74 -33.77
C ALA A 246 45.10 55.93 -34.60
N PRO A 247 44.87 54.69 -35.11
CA PRO A 247 43.59 53.98 -35.19
C PRO A 247 43.56 52.45 -34.92
N VAL A 248 42.31 52.01 -34.70
CA VAL A 248 41.65 50.70 -34.92
C VAL A 248 41.95 50.11 -36.34
N PRO A 249 41.82 48.79 -36.65
CA PRO A 249 41.24 47.63 -35.94
C PRO A 249 42.30 46.52 -35.64
N ALA A 250 42.06 45.23 -35.35
CA ALA A 250 40.91 44.29 -35.35
C ALA A 250 41.17 43.15 -34.29
N THR A 251 40.45 42.03 -34.07
CA THR A 251 39.30 41.33 -34.70
C THR A 251 38.48 40.60 -33.59
N GLU A 252 37.18 40.36 -33.83
CA GLU A 252 36.13 39.48 -33.22
C GLU A 252 36.34 38.54 -31.99
N PRO A 253 35.23 38.07 -31.35
CA PRO A 253 35.26 37.37 -30.05
C PRO A 253 34.99 35.86 -30.08
N ALA A 254 35.48 35.18 -29.04
CA ALA A 254 34.78 34.08 -28.36
C ALA A 254 35.17 34.15 -26.86
N PRO A 255 34.24 33.83 -25.94
CA PRO A 255 34.17 32.43 -25.53
C PRO A 255 32.73 31.88 -25.43
N ALA A 256 32.62 30.57 -25.60
CA ALA A 256 31.50 29.78 -25.10
C ALA A 256 32.03 28.40 -24.71
N GLN A 257 31.73 28.00 -23.45
CA GLN A 257 32.13 26.76 -22.77
C GLN A 257 33.60 26.71 -22.32
#